data_AF-A0ABD4TL62-F1
#
_entry.id   AF-A0ABD4TL62-F1
#
_cell.length_a   1.000
_cell.length_b   1.000
_cell.length_c   1.000
_cell.angle_alpha   90.00
_cell.angle_beta   90.00
_cell.angle_gamma   90.00
#
_symmetry.space_group_name_H-M   'P 1'
#
loop_
_entity.id
_entity.type
_entity.pdbx_description
1 polymer ?
#
loop_
_entity_poly.entity_id
_entity_poly.type
_entity_poly.pdbx_seq_one_letter_code
_entity_poly.pdbx_strand_id
1 'polypeptide(L)'
;EPRETLFDTSVLSDKPDDAELTVVYTTYADATYTYNGTVLPDAGTGGKSYGAKTNSWYITDISDEEPTTLTAERIGSSYKWTLAALVTDDSTIIAGSTEARTRDTILVPVSVKHISEAEGFGFTLSYDPSYLDVTGVVNATPNMTVTYNIHEQEGRVIISASTDDTFSAGNTPISIAQLNITMKDKTGKSSLIFVETNYSSEYSVGFAPRSFAYTIPGELTHLLRGDLNKNNRVDIGDVAKVAWIAIGLVAQDPLAKFVDDEQPVNHADAARIAYYYVGKIPVL
;
A
#
# COMPACT_ATOMS: atom_id res chain seq x y z
N GLU A 1 -4.76 10.68 2.95
CA GLU A 1 -5.72 11.60 2.30
C GLU A 1 -4.93 12.66 1.55
N PRO A 2 -5.28 12.99 0.30
CA PRO A 2 -4.67 14.12 -0.38
C PRO A 2 -5.09 15.39 0.38
N ARG A 3 -4.11 16.08 0.96
CA ARG A 3 -4.36 17.36 1.64
C ARG A 3 -4.50 18.43 0.55
N GLU A 4 -5.74 18.86 0.29
CA GLU A 4 -5.98 20.01 -0.57
C GLU A 4 -5.35 21.25 0.06
N THR A 5 -4.43 21.88 -0.67
CA THR A 5 -3.91 23.21 -0.30
C THR A 5 -4.80 24.22 -1.01
N LEU A 6 -5.65 24.92 -0.26
CA LEU A 6 -6.48 26.01 -0.78
C LEU A 6 -5.62 27.27 -0.85
N PHE A 7 -5.52 27.88 -2.03
CA PHE A 7 -4.82 29.14 -2.23
C PHE A 7 -5.83 30.30 -2.19
N ASP A 8 -5.61 31.30 -1.33
CA ASP A 8 -6.38 32.55 -1.33
C ASP A 8 -5.77 33.51 -2.35
N THR A 9 -6.52 33.79 -3.42
CA THR A 9 -6.08 34.63 -4.54
C THR A 9 -6.71 36.02 -4.52
N SER A 10 -7.29 36.45 -3.40
CA SER A 10 -7.91 37.78 -3.27
C SER A 10 -6.93 38.96 -3.47
N VAL A 11 -5.63 38.69 -3.54
CA VAL A 11 -4.53 39.65 -3.73
C VAL A 11 -3.88 39.62 -5.12
N LEU A 12 -4.35 38.81 -6.07
CA LEU A 12 -3.82 38.84 -7.44
C LEU A 12 -4.26 40.13 -8.14
N SER A 13 -3.29 41.00 -8.47
CA SER A 13 -3.54 42.21 -9.27
C SER A 13 -3.96 41.85 -10.70
N ASP A 14 -4.69 42.75 -11.37
CA ASP A 14 -5.35 42.56 -12.68
C ASP A 14 -4.42 42.24 -13.89
N LYS A 15 -3.14 41.90 -13.66
CA LYS A 15 -2.17 41.50 -14.67
C LYS A 15 -1.59 40.11 -14.34
N PRO A 16 -1.80 39.10 -15.21
CA PRO A 16 -1.32 37.73 -14.97
C PRO A 16 0.21 37.58 -15.07
N ASP A 17 0.90 38.53 -15.69
CA ASP A 17 2.35 38.44 -15.93
C ASP A 17 3.21 38.80 -14.69
N ASP A 18 2.58 39.31 -13.62
CA ASP A 18 3.22 39.67 -12.34
C ASP A 18 2.62 38.88 -11.14
N ALA A 19 2.01 37.72 -11.40
CA ALA A 19 1.38 36.93 -10.34
C ALA A 19 2.42 36.30 -9.40
N GLU A 20 2.65 36.93 -8.25
CA GLU A 20 3.44 36.37 -7.15
C GLU A 20 2.59 35.31 -6.41
N LEU A 21 2.93 34.04 -6.58
CA LEU A 21 2.26 32.94 -5.87
C LEU A 21 2.67 32.99 -4.39
N THR A 22 1.81 33.57 -3.56
CA THR A 22 2.01 33.61 -2.11
C THR A 22 1.49 32.33 -1.48
N VAL A 23 2.38 31.42 -1.08
CA VAL A 23 2.00 30.21 -0.34
C VAL A 23 2.01 30.51 1.15
N VAL A 24 0.82 30.55 1.77
CA VAL A 24 0.68 30.69 3.23
C VAL A 24 0.56 29.28 3.82
N TYR A 25 1.63 28.81 4.47
CA TYR A 25 1.54 27.62 5.31
C TYR A 25 1.06 28.02 6.71
N THR A 26 0.13 27.27 7.28
CA THR A 26 -0.10 27.26 8.74
C THR A 26 1.00 26.42 9.40
N THR A 27 1.98 27.08 10.00
CA THR A 27 3.05 26.42 10.77
C THR A 27 2.49 25.77 12.03
N TYR A 28 2.73 24.46 12.23
CA TYR A 28 2.77 23.88 13.57
C TYR A 28 4.17 24.11 14.17
N ALA A 29 4.26 24.28 15.48
CA ALA A 29 5.42 24.81 16.21
C ALA A 29 6.67 23.89 16.24
N ASP A 30 6.63 22.77 15.52
CA ASP A 30 7.52 21.63 15.73
C ASP A 30 7.97 20.96 14.42
N ALA A 31 7.64 21.52 13.25
CA ALA A 31 8.07 20.98 11.96
C ALA A 31 9.36 21.66 11.47
N THR A 32 10.44 20.89 11.31
CA THR A 32 11.66 21.32 10.62
C THR A 32 11.55 20.99 9.14
N TYR A 33 11.67 21.98 8.27
CA TYR A 33 11.59 21.78 6.82
C TYR A 33 13.00 21.82 6.20
N THR A 34 13.30 20.85 5.35
CA THR A 34 14.57 20.77 4.61
C THR A 34 14.31 20.86 3.11
N TYR A 35 15.11 21.64 2.39
CA TYR A 35 15.14 21.67 0.92
C TYR A 35 16.57 21.34 0.45
N ASN A 36 16.73 20.35 -0.42
CA ASN A 36 18.04 19.82 -0.85
C ASN A 36 19.02 19.57 0.31
N GLY A 37 18.53 18.93 1.38
CA GLY A 37 19.35 18.59 2.55
C GLY A 37 19.76 19.77 3.44
N THR A 38 19.38 21.00 3.10
CA THR A 38 19.62 22.19 3.93
C THR A 38 18.41 22.44 4.81
N VAL A 39 18.61 22.47 6.13
CA VAL A 39 17.58 22.91 7.09
C VAL A 39 17.30 24.37 6.83
N LEU A 40 16.05 24.68 6.47
CA LEU A 40 15.62 26.08 6.31
C LEU A 40 15.72 26.75 7.69
N PRO A 41 16.38 27.92 7.79
CA PRO A 41 16.66 28.53 9.09
C PRO A 41 15.36 28.79 9.84
N ASP A 42 15.27 28.27 11.06
CA ASP A 42 14.20 28.61 12.00
C ASP A 42 14.27 30.12 12.25
N ALA A 43 13.22 30.83 11.89
CA ALA A 43 13.19 32.27 11.85
C ALA A 43 13.01 32.85 13.26
N GLY A 44 14.06 32.75 14.08
CA GLY A 44 14.32 33.61 15.23
C GLY A 44 13.26 33.58 16.34
N THR A 45 13.59 32.89 17.43
CA THR A 45 12.93 33.01 18.73
C THR A 45 13.05 34.45 19.27
N GLY A 46 12.03 35.28 19.07
CA GLY A 46 12.01 36.61 19.67
C GLY A 46 11.05 37.62 19.04
N GLY A 47 9.76 37.34 19.03
CA GLY A 47 8.78 38.36 18.67
C GLY A 47 7.35 37.85 18.70
N LYS A 48 6.52 38.39 19.59
CA LYS A 48 5.06 38.25 19.50
C LYS A 48 4.58 39.01 18.25
N SER A 49 4.50 38.33 17.11
CA SER A 49 3.84 38.84 15.91
C SER A 49 2.79 37.84 15.45
N TYR A 50 1.51 38.14 15.69
CA TYR A 50 0.41 37.58 14.91
C TYR A 50 0.39 38.31 13.57
N GLY A 51 1.08 37.75 12.57
CA GLY A 51 1.13 38.28 11.21
C GLY A 51 1.78 37.26 10.30
N ALA A 52 1.07 36.87 9.23
CA ALA A 52 1.56 35.94 8.23
C ALA A 52 2.90 36.42 7.69
N LYS A 53 3.94 35.59 7.77
CA LYS A 53 5.24 35.84 7.15
C LYS A 53 5.27 35.11 5.82
N THR A 54 5.52 35.84 4.74
CA THR A 54 5.59 35.34 3.38
C THR A 54 7.01 34.86 3.05
N ASN A 55 7.12 33.68 2.44
CA ASN A 55 8.32 33.26 1.72
C ASN A 55 7.96 33.27 0.23
N SER A 56 8.67 34.05 -0.58
CA SER A 56 8.55 34.05 -2.04
C SER A 56 9.53 33.02 -2.61
N TRP A 57 9.03 32.10 -3.44
CA TRP A 57 9.87 31.12 -4.14
C TRP A 57 9.88 31.47 -5.63
N TYR A 58 11.07 31.60 -6.21
CA TYR A 58 11.23 31.69 -7.65
C TYR A 58 11.30 30.27 -8.21
N ILE A 59 10.37 29.89 -9.09
CA ILE A 59 10.48 28.66 -9.87
C ILE A 59 11.52 28.94 -10.96
N THR A 60 12.76 28.50 -10.75
CA THR A 60 13.89 28.85 -11.64
C THR A 60 14.19 27.81 -12.71
N ASP A 61 13.50 26.67 -12.72
CA ASP A 61 13.73 25.65 -13.75
C ASP A 61 12.45 24.87 -14.04
N ILE A 62 11.96 24.98 -15.27
CA ILE A 62 10.87 24.18 -15.83
C ILE A 62 11.51 23.44 -16.99
N SER A 63 11.81 22.15 -16.82
CA SER A 63 12.45 21.35 -17.87
C SER A 63 11.50 21.15 -19.07
N ASP A 64 12.05 21.19 -20.28
CA ASP A 64 11.32 21.25 -21.55
C ASP A 64 10.47 20.01 -21.94
N GLU A 65 10.43 18.93 -21.14
CA GLU A 65 9.89 17.63 -21.58
C GLU A 65 8.49 17.24 -21.04
N GLU A 66 7.81 18.04 -20.22
CA GLU A 66 6.46 17.71 -19.69
C GLU A 66 5.54 18.96 -19.68
N PRO A 67 4.19 18.83 -19.69
CA PRO A 67 3.29 19.90 -20.14
C PRO A 67 3.40 21.17 -19.30
N THR A 68 3.86 22.25 -19.94
CA THR A 68 4.18 23.56 -19.37
C THR A 68 2.97 24.48 -19.15
N THR A 69 1.73 23.97 -19.23
CA THR A 69 0.53 24.79 -19.17
C THR A 69 -0.21 24.64 -17.85
N LEU A 70 0.10 25.55 -16.92
CA LEU A 70 -0.78 25.89 -15.80
C LEU A 70 -2.11 26.40 -16.36
N THR A 71 -3.17 25.60 -16.27
CA THR A 71 -4.52 26.01 -16.65
C THR A 71 -5.25 26.53 -15.42
N ALA A 72 -5.72 27.77 -15.51
CA ALA A 72 -6.55 28.41 -14.49
C ALA A 72 -8.00 28.43 -14.95
N GLU A 73 -8.90 27.87 -14.14
CA GLU A 73 -10.35 28.01 -14.34
C GLU A 73 -10.86 29.19 -13.51
N ARG A 74 -11.62 30.10 -14.14
CA ARG A 74 -12.26 31.20 -13.43
C ARG A 74 -13.56 30.72 -12.79
N ILE A 75 -13.63 30.78 -11.47
CA ILE A 75 -14.83 30.42 -10.69
C ILE A 75 -15.29 31.70 -9.96
N GLY A 76 -16.23 32.42 -10.57
CA GLY A 76 -16.68 33.72 -10.07
C GLY A 76 -15.56 34.77 -10.05
N SER A 77 -15.21 35.26 -8.86
CA SER A 77 -14.11 36.20 -8.61
C SER A 77 -12.79 35.54 -8.21
N SER A 78 -12.71 34.20 -8.26
CA SER A 78 -11.52 33.43 -7.89
C SER A 78 -10.96 32.64 -9.07
N TYR A 79 -9.68 32.29 -9.03
CA TYR A 79 -9.03 31.40 -9.98
C TYR A 79 -8.68 30.07 -9.31
N LYS A 80 -9.04 28.96 -9.95
CA LYS A 80 -8.58 27.63 -9.56
C LYS A 80 -7.45 27.23 -10.49
N TRP A 81 -6.25 27.10 -9.95
CA TRP A 81 -5.09 26.57 -10.66
C TRP A 81 -5.00 25.07 -10.41
N THR A 82 -4.94 24.28 -11.47
CA THR A 82 -4.62 22.86 -11.34
C THR A 82 -3.11 22.75 -11.40
N LEU A 83 -2.45 22.58 -10.25
CA LEU A 83 -1.07 22.13 -10.23
C LEU A 83 -1.10 20.68 -10.70
N ALA A 84 -0.74 20.45 -11.97
CA ALA A 84 -0.48 19.10 -12.43
C ALA A 84 0.63 18.58 -11.52
N ALA A 85 0.30 17.63 -10.64
CA ALA A 85 1.31 16.95 -9.87
C ALA A 85 2.34 16.43 -10.87
N LEU A 86 3.60 16.80 -10.70
CA LEU A 86 4.69 16.21 -11.45
C LEU A 86 4.62 14.71 -11.14
N VAL A 87 4.05 13.94 -12.06
CA VAL A 87 4.07 12.49 -11.97
C VAL A 87 5.46 12.11 -12.41
N THR A 88 6.38 12.04 -11.46
CA THR A 88 7.67 11.46 -11.73
C THR A 88 7.45 9.96 -11.98
N ASP A 89 7.99 9.45 -13.09
CA ASP A 89 8.08 8.01 -13.39
C ASP A 89 9.13 7.35 -12.48
N ASP A 90 8.95 7.54 -11.18
CA ASP A 90 9.88 7.10 -10.16
C ASP A 90 9.64 5.62 -9.86
N SER A 91 10.73 4.86 -9.86
CA SER A 91 10.73 3.42 -9.59
C SER A 91 10.07 3.13 -8.25
N THR A 92 9.08 2.24 -8.27
CA THR A 92 8.31 1.92 -7.07
C THR A 92 8.20 0.41 -6.89
N ILE A 93 8.37 -0.05 -5.65
CA ILE A 93 8.03 -1.41 -5.23
C ILE A 93 6.86 -1.41 -4.24
N ILE A 94 5.97 -2.39 -4.38
CA ILE A 94 4.66 -2.42 -3.72
C ILE A 94 4.43 -3.80 -3.14
N ALA A 95 4.20 -3.89 -1.83
CA ALA A 95 3.69 -5.11 -1.20
C ALA A 95 2.15 -5.10 -1.26
N GLY A 96 1.56 -6.21 -1.68
CA GLY A 96 0.13 -6.35 -1.83
C GLY A 96 -0.62 -6.19 -0.51
N SER A 97 -1.84 -5.64 -0.61
CA SER A 97 -2.77 -5.52 0.51
C SER A 97 -4.01 -6.36 0.23
N THR A 98 -4.54 -7.04 1.24
CA THR A 98 -5.74 -7.86 1.08
C THR A 98 -6.40 -8.16 2.43
N GLU A 99 -7.62 -8.67 2.40
CA GLU A 99 -8.31 -9.21 3.56
C GLU A 99 -8.36 -10.74 3.42
N ALA A 100 -8.12 -11.46 4.52
CA ALA A 100 -8.25 -12.91 4.54
C ALA A 100 -8.73 -13.39 5.91
N ARG A 101 -9.36 -14.57 5.94
CA ARG A 101 -9.80 -15.17 7.19
C ARG A 101 -8.61 -15.78 7.91
N THR A 102 -8.64 -15.78 9.24
CA THR A 102 -7.71 -16.55 10.07
C THR A 102 -7.66 -18.00 9.57
N ARG A 103 -6.46 -18.60 9.50
CA ARG A 103 -6.15 -19.94 8.98
C ARG A 103 -6.19 -20.10 7.46
N ASP A 104 -6.66 -19.12 6.70
CA ASP A 104 -6.60 -19.21 5.24
C ASP A 104 -5.14 -19.02 4.78
N THR A 105 -4.77 -19.73 3.71
CA THR A 105 -3.52 -19.51 2.97
C THR A 105 -3.83 -18.70 1.73
N ILE A 106 -3.13 -17.59 1.55
CA ILE A 106 -3.31 -16.64 0.46
C ILE A 106 -2.01 -16.37 -0.27
N LEU A 107 -2.13 -15.93 -1.52
CA LEU A 107 -1.02 -15.41 -2.32
C LEU A 107 -1.05 -13.88 -2.27
N VAL A 108 -0.02 -13.26 -1.69
CA VAL A 108 0.10 -11.81 -1.65
C VAL A 108 1.19 -11.36 -2.64
N PRO A 109 0.84 -10.59 -3.69
CA PRO A 109 1.82 -10.18 -4.68
C PRO A 109 2.78 -9.12 -4.13
N VAL A 110 4.01 -9.15 -4.62
CA VAL A 110 4.92 -8.00 -4.60
C VAL A 110 5.10 -7.55 -6.04
N SER A 111 4.83 -6.27 -6.28
CA SER A 111 4.78 -5.69 -7.62
C SER A 111 5.71 -4.50 -7.74
N VAL A 112 6.09 -4.19 -8.98
CA VAL A 112 6.89 -3.00 -9.32
C VAL A 112 6.24 -2.19 -10.43
N LYS A 113 6.53 -0.89 -10.48
CA LYS A 113 6.16 0.02 -11.57
C LYS A 113 7.28 1.03 -11.83
N HIS A 114 7.26 1.62 -13.02
CA HIS A 114 8.27 2.57 -13.52
C HIS A 114 9.70 2.00 -13.42
N ILE A 115 9.86 0.79 -13.95
CA ILE A 115 11.13 0.08 -14.05
C ILE A 115 11.53 -0.01 -15.51
N SER A 116 12.78 0.29 -15.82
CA SER A 116 13.35 0.13 -17.15
C SER A 116 14.57 -0.79 -17.09
N GLU A 117 14.56 -1.83 -17.91
CA GLU A 117 15.72 -2.68 -18.20
C GLU A 117 16.34 -3.38 -16.97
N ALA A 118 15.53 -3.76 -15.99
CA ALA A 118 16.01 -4.48 -14.80
C ALA A 118 16.37 -5.94 -15.13
N GLU A 119 17.51 -6.40 -14.63
CA GLU A 119 17.97 -7.80 -14.71
C GLU A 119 17.52 -8.61 -13.47
N GLY A 120 17.17 -7.92 -12.39
CA GLY A 120 16.64 -8.55 -11.19
C GLY A 120 16.32 -7.57 -10.08
N PHE A 121 15.76 -8.11 -9.01
CA PHE A 121 15.22 -7.43 -7.84
C PHE A 121 15.68 -8.14 -6.58
N GLY A 122 16.23 -7.39 -5.62
CA GLY A 122 16.52 -7.85 -4.27
C GLY A 122 15.72 -7.04 -3.28
N PHE A 123 14.98 -7.69 -2.38
CA PHE A 123 14.26 -6.98 -1.33
C PHE A 123 14.07 -7.84 -0.08
N THR A 124 13.82 -7.19 1.05
CA THR A 124 13.48 -7.86 2.31
C THR A 124 12.17 -7.29 2.83
N LEU A 125 11.24 -8.18 3.17
CA LEU A 125 9.99 -7.82 3.84
C LEU A 125 10.04 -8.23 5.30
N SER A 126 9.65 -7.32 6.18
CA SER A 126 9.31 -7.62 7.56
C SER A 126 7.80 -7.80 7.72
N TYR A 127 7.41 -8.71 8.61
CA TYR A 127 6.04 -9.02 8.96
C TYR A 127 5.92 -9.36 10.45
N ASP A 128 4.70 -9.31 10.99
CA ASP A 128 4.46 -9.72 12.39
C ASP A 128 4.16 -11.24 12.47
N PRO A 129 5.08 -12.05 13.03
CA PRO A 129 4.90 -13.50 13.11
C PRO A 129 3.82 -13.93 14.12
N SER A 130 3.26 -13.01 14.92
CA SER A 130 2.08 -13.30 15.75
C SER A 130 0.78 -13.30 14.94
N TYR A 131 0.79 -12.70 13.75
CA TYR A 131 -0.33 -12.60 12.83
C TYR A 131 -0.18 -13.50 11.61
N LEU A 132 1.05 -13.69 11.13
CA LEU A 132 1.30 -14.32 9.83
C LEU A 132 2.31 -15.46 9.95
N ASP A 133 2.14 -16.46 9.09
CA ASP A 133 3.16 -17.45 8.79
C ASP A 133 3.48 -17.37 7.29
N VAL A 134 4.71 -17.01 6.94
CA VAL A 134 5.16 -16.94 5.55
C VAL A 134 5.82 -18.28 5.24
N THR A 135 5.20 -19.06 4.36
CA THR A 135 5.60 -20.47 4.11
C THR A 135 6.40 -20.63 2.83
N GLY A 136 6.43 -19.61 1.98
CA GLY A 136 7.22 -19.63 0.75
C GLY A 136 6.97 -18.41 -0.13
N VAL A 137 7.69 -18.37 -1.25
CA VAL A 137 7.50 -17.37 -2.30
C VAL A 137 7.47 -18.09 -3.65
N VAL A 138 6.52 -17.74 -4.50
CA VAL A 138 6.38 -18.29 -5.85
C VAL A 138 6.60 -17.21 -6.89
N ASN A 139 7.03 -17.64 -8.07
CA ASN A 139 7.19 -16.76 -9.21
C ASN A 139 5.80 -16.31 -9.73
N ALA A 140 5.65 -15.00 -9.96
CA ALA A 140 4.45 -14.40 -10.52
C ALA A 140 4.58 -14.00 -12.01
N THR A 141 5.81 -13.85 -12.52
CA THR A 141 6.09 -13.40 -13.89
C THR A 141 6.85 -14.48 -14.68
N PRO A 142 6.37 -14.90 -15.86
CA PRO A 142 7.08 -15.86 -16.70
C PRO A 142 8.55 -15.48 -16.91
N ASN A 143 9.45 -16.47 -16.95
CA ASN A 143 10.89 -16.29 -17.14
C ASN A 143 11.65 -15.57 -16.01
N MET A 144 10.99 -15.23 -14.90
CA MET A 144 11.69 -14.89 -13.66
C MET A 144 12.02 -16.13 -12.83
N THR A 145 13.18 -16.11 -12.19
CA THR A 145 13.58 -17.06 -11.16
C THR A 145 13.51 -16.36 -9.81
N VAL A 146 12.69 -16.89 -8.90
CA VAL A 146 12.56 -16.36 -7.54
C VAL A 146 13.26 -17.29 -6.56
N THR A 147 14.15 -16.73 -5.76
CA THR A 147 14.79 -17.37 -4.61
C THR A 147 14.44 -16.59 -3.35
N TYR A 148 14.37 -17.27 -2.21
CA TYR A 148 13.99 -16.65 -0.96
C TYR A 148 14.62 -17.34 0.24
N ASN A 149 14.71 -16.61 1.35
CA ASN A 149 15.10 -17.13 2.65
C ASN A 149 14.18 -16.55 3.73
N ILE A 150 13.53 -17.40 4.51
CA ILE A 150 12.56 -17.01 5.54
C ILE A 150 13.22 -17.11 6.91
N HIS A 151 13.23 -16.01 7.64
CA HIS A 151 13.69 -15.87 9.01
C HIS A 151 12.48 -15.73 9.93
N GLU A 152 11.78 -16.84 10.17
CA GLU A 152 10.47 -16.83 10.85
C GLU A 152 10.52 -16.18 12.23
N GLN A 153 11.56 -16.46 13.02
CA GLN A 153 11.72 -15.91 14.37
C GLN A 153 11.95 -14.39 14.38
N GLU A 154 12.48 -13.84 13.27
CA GLU A 154 12.71 -12.41 13.10
C GLU A 154 11.54 -11.70 12.40
N GLY A 155 10.54 -12.45 11.92
CA GLY A 155 9.46 -11.91 11.10
C GLY A 155 10.00 -11.28 9.83
N ARG A 156 10.89 -11.96 9.11
CA ARG A 156 11.53 -11.46 7.88
C ARG A 156 11.57 -12.50 6.77
N VAL A 157 11.44 -12.04 5.54
CA VAL A 157 11.69 -12.84 4.34
C VAL A 157 12.55 -12.03 3.36
N ILE A 158 13.67 -12.62 2.95
CA ILE A 158 14.61 -12.07 1.98
C ILE A 158 14.28 -12.70 0.63
N ILE A 159 14.11 -11.89 -0.41
CA ILE A 159 13.65 -12.33 -1.72
C ILE A 159 14.59 -11.77 -2.79
N SER A 160 14.96 -12.63 -3.75
CA SER A 160 15.66 -12.24 -4.96
C SER A 160 14.91 -12.80 -6.16
N ALA A 161 14.52 -11.93 -7.09
CA ALA A 161 13.86 -12.28 -8.35
C ALA A 161 14.74 -11.84 -9.52
N SER A 162 15.22 -12.76 -10.35
CA SER A 162 16.09 -12.45 -11.50
C SER A 162 15.49 -12.95 -12.80
N THR A 163 15.87 -12.35 -13.92
CA THR A 163 15.45 -12.73 -15.27
C THR A 163 16.68 -12.82 -16.17
N ASP A 164 16.64 -13.74 -17.14
CA ASP A 164 17.74 -13.90 -18.10
C ASP A 164 17.77 -12.74 -19.13
N ASP A 165 16.61 -12.14 -19.39
CA ASP A 165 16.42 -10.96 -20.22
C ASP A 165 16.08 -9.73 -19.37
N THR A 166 16.20 -8.53 -19.94
CA THR A 166 15.79 -7.29 -19.27
C THR A 166 14.27 -7.23 -19.05
N PHE A 167 13.86 -6.73 -17.88
CA PHE A 167 12.47 -6.51 -17.48
C PHE A 167 12.15 -5.02 -17.39
N SER A 168 10.98 -4.63 -17.89
CA SER A 168 10.45 -3.27 -17.78
C SER A 168 8.99 -3.28 -17.33
N ALA A 169 8.62 -2.32 -16.49
CA ALA A 169 7.27 -2.10 -16.01
C ALA A 169 6.91 -0.61 -16.15
N GLY A 170 5.80 -0.31 -16.84
CA GLY A 170 5.26 1.04 -16.95
C GLY A 170 4.41 1.41 -15.73
N ASN A 171 3.30 2.12 -15.97
CA ASN A 171 2.46 2.68 -14.90
C ASN A 171 1.58 1.64 -14.21
N THR A 172 1.22 0.56 -14.91
CA THR A 172 0.48 -0.56 -14.33
C THR A 172 1.44 -1.46 -13.56
N PRO A 173 1.25 -1.68 -12.24
CA PRO A 173 2.14 -2.54 -11.48
C PRO A 173 2.16 -3.97 -12.01
N ILE A 174 3.36 -4.56 -12.11
CA ILE A 174 3.59 -5.95 -12.53
C ILE A 174 4.12 -6.74 -11.34
N SER A 175 3.50 -7.88 -11.04
CA SER A 175 3.90 -8.74 -9.92
C SER A 175 5.17 -9.53 -10.26
N ILE A 176 6.21 -9.33 -9.46
CA ILE A 176 7.52 -10.02 -9.64
C ILE A 176 7.66 -11.23 -8.72
N ALA A 177 6.87 -11.30 -7.65
CA ALA A 177 6.82 -12.43 -6.72
C ALA A 177 5.45 -12.50 -6.04
N GLN A 178 5.09 -13.67 -5.50
CA GLN A 178 3.92 -13.85 -4.65
C GLN A 178 4.31 -14.59 -3.37
N LEU A 179 3.99 -14.03 -2.21
CA LEU A 179 4.21 -14.66 -0.92
C LEU A 179 3.06 -15.64 -0.64
N ASN A 180 3.41 -16.86 -0.26
CA ASN A 180 2.48 -17.81 0.37
C ASN A 180 2.37 -17.44 1.85
N ILE A 181 1.22 -16.91 2.25
CA ILE A 181 0.98 -16.43 3.60
C ILE A 181 -0.19 -17.20 4.20
N THR A 182 0.03 -17.85 5.35
CA THR A 182 -1.04 -18.42 6.18
C THR A 182 -1.37 -17.46 7.31
N MET A 183 -2.63 -17.07 7.42
CA MET A 183 -3.12 -16.17 8.46
C MET A 183 -3.20 -16.93 9.80
N LYS A 184 -2.65 -16.39 10.89
CA LYS A 184 -2.76 -17.02 12.22
C LYS A 184 -4.14 -16.77 12.86
N ASP A 185 -4.39 -17.42 13.98
CA ASP A 185 -5.65 -17.30 14.74
C ASP A 185 -5.71 -16.01 15.58
N LYS A 186 -5.54 -14.87 14.92
CA LYS A 186 -5.53 -13.56 15.53
C LYS A 186 -6.18 -12.55 14.60
N THR A 187 -7.22 -11.87 15.06
CA THR A 187 -7.91 -10.83 14.28
C THR A 187 -7.22 -9.48 14.43
N GLY A 188 -7.44 -8.60 13.45
CA GLY A 188 -6.85 -7.26 13.42
C GLY A 188 -6.16 -6.95 12.10
N LYS A 189 -5.09 -6.15 12.16
CA LYS A 189 -4.31 -5.74 11.00
C LYS A 189 -2.84 -6.07 11.23
N SER A 190 -2.16 -6.46 10.16
CA SER A 190 -0.69 -6.58 10.12
C SER A 190 -0.16 -5.95 8.84
N SER A 191 1.13 -5.65 8.82
CA SER A 191 1.76 -5.04 7.65
C SER A 191 2.89 -5.89 7.09
N LEU A 192 3.11 -5.77 5.78
CA LEU A 192 4.31 -6.19 5.07
C LEU A 192 5.13 -4.94 4.77
N ILE A 193 6.31 -4.82 5.37
CA ILE A 193 7.12 -3.60 5.33
C ILE A 193 8.47 -3.88 4.68
N PHE A 194 8.88 -3.07 3.71
CA PHE A 194 10.22 -3.15 3.14
C PHE A 194 11.27 -2.67 4.16
N VAL A 195 12.31 -3.46 4.37
CA VAL A 195 13.45 -3.10 5.23
C VAL A 195 14.50 -2.37 4.36
N GLU A 196 15.39 -1.53 4.92
CA GLU A 196 16.40 -0.76 4.15
C GLU A 196 17.86 -1.26 4.26
N THR A 197 18.14 -2.32 5.05
CA THR A 197 19.51 -2.82 5.23
C THR A 197 20.02 -3.74 4.10
N ASN A 198 21.18 -3.39 3.52
CA ASN A 198 22.14 -4.13 2.69
C ASN A 198 21.64 -4.93 1.46
N TYR A 199 20.33 -5.04 1.23
CA TYR A 199 19.77 -5.77 0.09
C TYR A 199 18.35 -5.32 -0.30
N SER A 200 17.75 -4.39 0.43
CA SER A 200 16.39 -4.69 0.88
C SER A 200 15.27 -3.92 0.17
N SER A 201 15.62 -3.11 -0.82
CA SER A 201 14.72 -2.71 -1.91
C SER A 201 15.55 -2.17 -3.08
N GLU A 202 16.24 -3.07 -3.77
CA GLU A 202 17.09 -2.72 -4.91
C GLU A 202 16.70 -3.53 -6.14
N TYR A 203 17.02 -2.98 -7.31
CA TYR A 203 16.95 -3.67 -8.58
C TYR A 203 18.27 -3.44 -9.33
N SER A 204 18.67 -4.36 -10.19
CA SER A 204 19.95 -4.25 -10.92
C SER A 204 19.70 -3.99 -12.40
N VAL A 205 20.50 -3.11 -13.00
CA VAL A 205 20.55 -2.87 -14.45
C VAL A 205 22.01 -2.97 -14.87
N GLY A 206 22.37 -3.93 -15.72
CA GLY A 206 23.74 -4.10 -16.22
C GLY A 206 24.77 -4.26 -15.10
N PHE A 207 24.46 -5.05 -14.06
CA PHE A 207 25.33 -5.42 -12.93
C PHE A 207 25.52 -4.44 -11.74
N ALA A 208 24.99 -3.21 -11.77
CA ALA A 208 25.02 -2.31 -10.60
C ALA A 208 23.64 -2.21 -9.92
N PRO A 209 23.55 -2.34 -8.57
CA PRO A 209 22.30 -2.16 -7.87
C PRO A 209 21.83 -0.70 -7.88
N ARG A 210 20.52 -0.52 -7.95
CA ARG A 210 19.79 0.75 -7.86
C ARG A 210 18.68 0.60 -6.84
N SER A 211 18.45 1.63 -6.02
CA SER A 211 17.35 1.64 -5.07
C SER A 211 16.04 2.06 -5.73
N PHE A 212 14.90 1.56 -5.22
CA PHE A 212 13.60 2.13 -5.58
C PHE A 212 13.46 3.54 -4.99
N ALA A 213 12.87 4.45 -5.76
CA ALA A 213 12.54 5.79 -5.27
C ALA A 213 11.41 5.75 -4.23
N TYR A 214 10.45 4.82 -4.37
CA TYR A 214 9.35 4.64 -3.43
C TYR A 214 9.14 3.18 -3.04
N THR A 215 8.78 2.98 -1.77
CA THR A 215 8.33 1.71 -1.24
C THR A 215 6.91 1.87 -0.69
N ILE A 216 6.01 0.97 -1.07
CA ILE A 216 4.62 0.98 -0.60
C ILE A 216 4.37 -0.29 0.24
N PRO A 217 4.21 -0.18 1.56
CA PRO A 217 3.94 -1.34 2.41
C PRO A 217 2.56 -1.93 2.12
N GLY A 218 2.41 -3.22 2.40
CA GLY A 218 1.14 -3.93 2.32
C GLY A 218 0.42 -3.93 3.66
N GLU A 219 -0.91 -3.79 3.65
CA GLU A 219 -1.77 -3.99 4.81
C GLU A 219 -2.60 -5.27 4.62
N LEU A 220 -2.55 -6.15 5.62
CA LEU A 220 -3.35 -7.37 5.67
C LEU A 220 -4.38 -7.26 6.80
N THR A 221 -5.65 -7.42 6.45
CA THR A 221 -6.77 -7.46 7.41
C THR A 221 -7.13 -8.91 7.71
N HIS A 222 -7.15 -9.24 9.00
CA HIS A 222 -7.40 -10.58 9.53
C HIS A 222 -8.84 -10.69 10.02
N LEU A 223 -9.66 -11.37 9.23
CA LEU A 223 -11.07 -11.60 9.53
C LEU A 223 -11.23 -12.89 10.34
N LEU A 224 -12.11 -12.88 11.35
CA LEU A 224 -12.39 -14.09 12.11
C LEU A 224 -13.04 -15.14 11.18
N ARG A 225 -12.44 -16.32 11.03
CA ARG A 225 -13.07 -17.42 10.28
C ARG A 225 -14.38 -17.79 10.97
N GLY A 226 -15.46 -17.82 10.19
CA GLY A 226 -16.82 -18.08 10.68
C GLY A 226 -17.65 -16.86 11.05
N ASP A 227 -17.07 -15.66 11.14
CA ASP A 227 -17.83 -14.41 11.34
C ASP A 227 -18.28 -13.87 9.98
N LEU A 228 -19.48 -14.27 9.56
CA LEU A 228 -20.03 -13.99 8.24
C LEU A 228 -20.83 -12.68 8.20
N ASN A 229 -21.13 -12.11 9.35
CA ASN A 229 -21.82 -10.84 9.49
C ASN A 229 -20.90 -9.70 9.98
N LYS A 230 -19.61 -9.98 10.19
CA LYS A 230 -18.54 -9.04 10.55
C LYS A 230 -18.79 -8.33 11.89
N ASN A 231 -19.32 -9.04 12.88
CA ASN A 231 -19.55 -8.50 14.22
C ASN A 231 -18.44 -8.86 15.24
N ASN A 232 -17.31 -9.37 14.75
CA ASN A 232 -16.11 -9.79 15.50
C ASN A 232 -16.33 -10.99 16.43
N ARG A 233 -17.34 -11.81 16.17
CA ARG A 233 -17.55 -13.09 16.87
C ARG A 233 -18.25 -14.08 15.95
N VAL A 234 -18.15 -15.36 16.28
CA VAL A 234 -19.00 -16.39 15.65
C VAL A 234 -20.20 -16.61 16.56
N ASP A 235 -21.38 -16.30 16.06
CA ASP A 235 -22.63 -16.48 16.80
C ASP A 235 -23.71 -17.23 16.01
N ILE A 236 -24.90 -17.36 16.60
CA ILE A 236 -26.00 -18.10 15.99
C ILE A 236 -26.46 -17.47 14.66
N GLY A 237 -26.23 -16.18 14.45
CA GLY A 237 -26.50 -15.50 13.19
C GLY A 237 -25.63 -16.04 12.05
N ASP A 238 -24.35 -16.31 12.33
CA ASP A 238 -23.43 -16.91 11.36
C ASP A 238 -23.83 -18.34 11.03
N VAL A 239 -24.13 -19.15 12.06
CA VAL A 239 -24.60 -20.54 11.89
C VAL A 239 -25.89 -20.56 11.05
N ALA A 240 -26.84 -19.67 11.35
CA ALA A 240 -28.10 -19.58 10.60
C ALA A 240 -27.87 -19.19 9.13
N LYS A 241 -26.94 -18.26 8.87
CA LYS A 241 -26.59 -17.87 7.49
C LYS A 241 -26.03 -19.05 6.70
N VAL A 242 -25.12 -19.83 7.27
CA VAL A 242 -24.56 -21.04 6.63
C VAL A 242 -25.65 -22.07 6.37
N ALA A 243 -26.54 -22.29 7.34
CA ALA A 243 -27.67 -23.19 7.17
C ALA A 243 -28.57 -22.75 6.01
N TRP A 244 -28.88 -21.45 5.88
CA TRP A 244 -29.68 -20.91 4.77
C TRP A 244 -28.99 -21.09 3.41
N ILE A 245 -27.67 -20.88 3.34
CA ILE A 245 -26.88 -21.13 2.13
C ILE A 245 -26.93 -22.62 1.77
N ALA A 246 -26.72 -23.51 2.75
CA ALA A 246 -26.68 -24.95 2.56
C ALA A 246 -28.00 -25.55 2.03
N ILE A 247 -29.14 -24.91 2.31
CA ILE A 247 -30.46 -25.32 1.78
C ILE A 247 -30.90 -24.51 0.56
N GLY A 248 -30.02 -23.66 0.00
CA GLY A 248 -30.26 -22.91 -1.23
C GLY A 248 -31.27 -21.78 -1.12
N LEU A 249 -31.54 -21.26 0.08
CA LEU A 249 -32.43 -20.10 0.28
C LEU A 249 -31.75 -18.77 -0.07
N VAL A 250 -30.43 -18.74 -0.08
CA VAL A 250 -29.61 -17.58 -0.45
C VAL A 250 -28.45 -18.03 -1.36
N ALA A 251 -27.81 -17.06 -2.02
CA ALA A 251 -26.68 -17.32 -2.90
C ALA A 251 -25.51 -17.98 -2.16
N GLN A 252 -24.74 -18.78 -2.89
CA GLN A 252 -23.51 -19.40 -2.39
C GLN A 252 -22.50 -18.32 -1.97
N ASP A 253 -21.87 -18.55 -0.83
CA ASP A 253 -20.83 -17.68 -0.27
C ASP A 253 -19.59 -18.55 0.02
N PRO A 254 -18.50 -18.41 -0.73
CA PRO A 254 -17.27 -19.17 -0.48
C PRO A 254 -16.73 -19.01 0.95
N LEU A 255 -17.06 -17.89 1.63
CA LEU A 255 -16.65 -17.67 3.01
C LEU A 255 -17.40 -18.54 4.01
N ALA A 256 -18.54 -19.12 3.63
CA ALA A 256 -19.32 -20.08 4.40
C ALA A 256 -18.90 -21.54 4.18
N LYS A 257 -17.82 -21.77 3.41
CA LYS A 257 -17.21 -23.09 3.23
C LYS A 257 -16.23 -23.40 4.37
N PHE A 258 -16.47 -24.47 5.10
CA PHE A 258 -15.67 -24.91 6.24
C PHE A 258 -15.18 -26.37 6.12
N VAL A 259 -15.78 -27.15 5.23
CA VAL A 259 -15.34 -28.49 4.90
C VAL A 259 -14.64 -28.45 3.54
N ASP A 260 -13.38 -28.88 3.47
CA ASP A 260 -12.64 -28.93 2.20
C ASP A 260 -13.10 -30.15 1.38
N ASP A 261 -14.30 -30.05 0.81
CA ASP A 261 -14.82 -30.94 -0.22
C ASP A 261 -15.01 -30.17 -1.53
N GLU A 262 -15.12 -30.87 -2.66
CA GLU A 262 -15.34 -30.26 -3.98
C GLU A 262 -16.77 -29.71 -4.16
N GLN A 263 -17.60 -29.77 -3.12
CA GLN A 263 -19.01 -29.38 -3.20
C GLN A 263 -19.16 -27.90 -2.82
N PRO A 264 -20.23 -27.23 -3.28
CA PRO A 264 -20.64 -25.95 -2.73
C PRO A 264 -20.94 -26.04 -1.23
N VAL A 265 -21.23 -24.91 -0.60
CA VAL A 265 -21.64 -24.87 0.81
C VAL A 265 -22.86 -25.76 1.01
N ASN A 266 -22.73 -26.75 1.90
CA ASN A 266 -23.71 -27.79 2.10
C ASN A 266 -23.97 -28.05 3.60
N HIS A 267 -24.76 -29.08 3.92
CA HIS A 267 -25.14 -29.40 5.29
C HIS A 267 -23.94 -29.78 6.19
N ALA A 268 -22.83 -30.26 5.63
CA ALA A 268 -21.60 -30.54 6.38
C ALA A 268 -20.93 -29.24 6.85
N ASP A 269 -20.93 -28.18 6.03
CA ASP A 269 -20.45 -26.86 6.42
C ASP A 269 -21.29 -26.27 7.56
N ALA A 270 -22.63 -26.37 7.45
CA ALA A 270 -23.56 -25.94 8.49
C ALA A 270 -23.36 -26.72 9.80
N ALA A 271 -23.14 -28.03 9.71
CA ALA A 271 -22.84 -28.86 10.88
C ALA A 271 -21.51 -28.45 11.52
N ARG A 272 -20.46 -28.20 10.72
CA ARG A 272 -19.13 -27.84 11.21
C ARG A 272 -19.13 -26.52 11.98
N ILE A 273 -19.75 -25.47 11.43
CA ILE A 273 -19.87 -24.20 12.15
C ILE A 273 -20.73 -24.31 13.41
N ALA A 274 -21.79 -25.12 13.40
CA ALA A 274 -22.60 -25.37 14.58
C ALA A 274 -21.80 -26.08 15.69
N TYR A 275 -20.99 -27.08 15.33
CA TYR A 275 -20.10 -27.79 16.26
C TYR A 275 -19.05 -26.87 16.86
N TYR A 276 -18.50 -25.95 16.06
CA TYR A 276 -17.58 -24.93 16.56
C TYR A 276 -18.29 -23.98 17.54
N TYR A 277 -19.44 -23.43 17.15
CA TYR A 277 -20.22 -22.51 17.98
C TYR A 277 -20.57 -23.09 19.35
N VAL A 278 -20.94 -24.38 19.40
CA VAL A 278 -21.25 -25.07 20.67
C VAL A 278 -20.02 -25.65 21.38
N GLY A 279 -18.81 -25.32 20.94
CA GLY A 279 -17.54 -25.71 21.57
C GLY A 279 -17.19 -27.18 21.47
N LYS A 280 -17.74 -27.90 20.48
CA LYS A 280 -17.44 -29.33 20.23
C LYS A 280 -16.17 -29.53 19.42
N ILE A 281 -15.79 -28.55 18.62
CA ILE A 281 -14.49 -28.50 17.95
C ILE A 281 -13.79 -27.18 18.30
N PRO A 282 -12.46 -27.18 18.44
CA PRO A 282 -11.72 -26.00 18.89
C PRO A 282 -11.50 -24.97 17.78
N VAL A 283 -11.64 -25.36 16.51
CA VAL A 283 -11.29 -24.55 15.33
C VAL A 283 -12.21 -24.89 14.15
N LEU A 284 -12.39 -23.95 13.21
CA LEU A 284 -13.12 -24.13 11.94
C LEU A 284 -12.22 -24.61 10.81
#